data_AF-A0A1E8CF04-F1
#
_entry.id   AF-A0A1E8CF04-F1
#
_cell.length_a   1.000
_cell.length_b   1.000
_cell.length_c   1.000
_cell.angle_alpha   90.00
_cell.angle_beta   90.00
_cell.angle_gamma   90.00
#
_symmetry.space_group_name_H-M   'P 1'
#
loop_
_entity.id
_entity.type
_entity.pdbx_description
1 polymer ?
#
loop_
_entity_poly.entity_id
_entity_poly.type
_entity_poly.pdbx_seq_one_letter_code
_entity_poly.pdbx_strand_id
1 'polypeptide(L)'
;MAWQQTWHLSWKRFRQPDTQTSFLVNTAKNPGRGWQTHATLLAERLIMPHISIPPRQRGANLLELSIVLAIIAILATLALPVFTLIDGEESTRVLRQFQALAETARSVAIRRRRTVTLCPVNEHQQCIRDWQHGAMLFIDIDEDRQRSADENIMTSVQWPELQGQLRWRAFGNRQYLLIDAFGGLTGQNGNFTWCPPDDGTEAAHQIILNGSGRFRYAQDNDGDGLRENSQGQPLRCS
;
A
#
# COMPACT_ATOMS: atom_id res chain seq x y z
N MET A 1 9.69 48.01 -19.02
CA MET A 1 9.47 47.17 -20.22
C MET A 1 9.85 45.76 -19.79
N ALA A 2 8.92 44.97 -19.26
CA ALA A 2 8.02 44.10 -20.03
C ALA A 2 8.85 43.01 -20.75
N TRP A 3 8.73 41.71 -20.54
CA TRP A 3 7.53 40.89 -20.33
C TRP A 3 7.89 39.55 -19.66
N GLN A 4 6.94 39.04 -18.88
CA GLN A 4 6.81 37.64 -18.48
C GLN A 4 6.34 36.79 -19.68
N GLN A 5 6.93 35.60 -19.88
CA GLN A 5 6.37 34.50 -20.68
C GLN A 5 6.80 33.18 -20.02
N THR A 6 5.97 32.55 -19.18
CA THR A 6 5.01 31.45 -19.49
C THR A 6 5.64 30.24 -20.16
N TRP A 7 5.99 29.23 -19.35
CA TRP A 7 6.20 27.85 -19.79
C TRP A 7 4.88 27.06 -19.65
N HIS A 8 4.40 26.55 -20.79
CA HIS A 8 3.23 25.70 -20.88
C HIS A 8 3.52 24.28 -20.34
N LEU A 9 2.87 23.91 -19.24
CA LEU A 9 2.76 22.52 -18.80
C LEU A 9 1.62 21.82 -19.55
N SER A 10 2.02 20.89 -20.40
CA SER A 10 1.17 19.91 -21.07
C SER A 10 0.63 18.91 -20.05
N TRP A 11 -0.67 19.01 -19.73
CA TRP A 11 -1.42 17.96 -19.03
C TRP A 11 -2.45 17.35 -19.99
N LYS A 12 -2.06 16.28 -20.67
CA LYS A 12 -2.98 15.38 -21.37
C LYS A 12 -3.81 14.63 -20.33
N ARG A 13 -5.00 15.15 -20.04
CA ARG A 13 -6.00 14.46 -19.21
C ARG A 13 -6.62 13.32 -20.02
N PHE A 14 -6.35 12.11 -19.55
CA PHE A 14 -6.96 10.85 -20.01
C PHE A 14 -8.48 10.91 -19.80
N ARG A 15 -9.22 10.64 -20.87
CA ARG A 15 -10.68 10.73 -20.95
C ARG A 15 -11.25 9.31 -20.77
N GLN A 16 -11.89 9.04 -19.64
CA GLN A 16 -12.83 7.92 -19.51
C GLN A 16 -14.19 8.34 -20.11
N PRO A 17 -14.88 7.47 -20.86
CA PRO A 17 -16.20 7.78 -21.40
C PRO A 17 -17.32 7.45 -20.40
N ASP A 18 -18.09 8.46 -20.03
CA ASP A 18 -19.41 8.31 -19.40
C ASP A 18 -20.39 7.68 -20.41
N THR A 19 -20.79 6.44 -20.16
CA THR A 19 -21.97 5.85 -20.79
C THR A 19 -23.23 6.31 -20.06
N GLN A 20 -23.78 7.46 -20.45
CA GLN A 20 -25.20 7.75 -20.25
C GLN A 20 -25.94 7.53 -21.57
N THR A 21 -26.64 6.41 -21.63
CA THR A 21 -27.58 6.05 -22.70
C THR A 21 -28.82 6.94 -22.55
N SER A 22 -28.80 8.10 -23.20
CA SER A 22 -29.98 8.91 -23.46
C SER A 22 -30.84 8.21 -24.52
N PHE A 23 -32.05 7.78 -24.16
CA PHE A 23 -33.05 7.38 -25.14
C PHE A 23 -33.62 8.62 -25.84
N LEU A 24 -33.58 8.53 -27.17
CA LEU A 24 -34.02 9.48 -28.18
C LEU A 24 -35.52 9.75 -28.09
N VAL A 25 -35.94 11.01 -28.25
CA VAL A 25 -36.86 11.39 -29.34
C VAL A 25 -36.50 12.78 -29.85
N ASN A 26 -36.36 12.85 -31.18
CA ASN A 26 -35.88 13.95 -31.99
C ASN A 26 -36.73 15.22 -31.92
N THR A 27 -36.03 16.35 -31.93
CA THR A 27 -36.50 17.68 -32.27
C THR A 27 -36.82 17.81 -33.76
N ALA A 28 -37.98 18.37 -34.09
CA ALA A 28 -38.30 18.84 -35.42
C ALA A 28 -37.62 20.20 -35.72
N LYS A 29 -36.73 20.17 -36.72
CA LYS A 29 -36.32 21.20 -37.69
C LYS A 29 -37.52 22.08 -38.13
N ASN A 30 -37.50 23.39 -38.43
CA ASN A 30 -36.55 24.52 -38.57
C ASN A 30 -37.45 25.76 -38.89
N PRO A 31 -36.97 27.02 -38.77
CA PRO A 31 -37.79 28.22 -38.87
C PRO A 31 -37.87 28.74 -40.31
N GLY A 32 -38.89 29.57 -40.60
CA GLY A 32 -38.93 30.31 -41.84
C GLY A 32 -40.20 31.14 -42.07
N ARG A 33 -39.99 32.46 -42.05
CA ARG A 33 -40.67 33.51 -42.82
C ARG A 33 -42.07 33.98 -42.39
N GLY A 34 -42.15 35.31 -42.27
CA GLY A 34 -43.07 36.07 -43.11
C GLY A 34 -44.18 36.77 -42.35
N TRP A 35 -44.06 38.08 -42.25
CA TRP A 35 -45.08 39.02 -41.81
C TRP A 35 -46.37 38.88 -42.63
N GLN A 36 -47.52 38.77 -41.96
CA GLN A 36 -48.86 39.01 -42.51
C GLN A 36 -49.69 39.68 -41.41
N THR A 37 -49.88 40.99 -41.49
CA THR A 37 -51.06 41.67 -42.08
C THR A 37 -52.38 41.35 -41.39
N HIS A 38 -52.92 42.40 -40.77
CA HIS A 38 -54.32 42.76 -40.70
C HIS A 38 -55.31 41.89 -39.90
N ALA A 39 -55.88 42.59 -38.91
CA ALA A 39 -57.31 42.77 -38.74
C ALA A 39 -58.07 41.66 -37.97
N THR A 40 -58.68 42.12 -36.86
CA THR A 40 -60.09 41.95 -36.47
C THR A 40 -60.72 40.57 -36.62
N LEU A 41 -61.55 40.05 -35.73
CA LEU A 41 -62.19 40.46 -34.48
C LEU A 41 -62.93 39.15 -34.09
N LEU A 42 -63.07 38.90 -32.79
CA LEU A 42 -64.20 38.20 -32.15
C LEU A 42 -64.60 36.80 -32.68
N ALA A 43 -64.40 35.77 -31.84
CA ALA A 43 -65.52 35.03 -31.25
C ALA A 43 -65.02 33.81 -30.45
N GLU A 44 -65.31 33.86 -29.16
CA GLU A 44 -65.66 32.76 -28.25
C GLU A 44 -65.09 31.35 -28.50
N ARG A 45 -64.21 30.89 -27.60
CA ARG A 45 -64.08 29.48 -27.25
C ARG A 45 -63.86 29.28 -25.74
N LEU A 46 -64.96 28.86 -25.10
CA LEU A 46 -65.08 27.99 -23.93
C LEU A 46 -63.78 27.65 -23.18
N ILE A 47 -63.63 28.20 -21.98
CA ILE A 47 -62.61 27.81 -21.02
C ILE A 47 -63.05 26.47 -20.39
N MET A 48 -62.36 25.37 -20.71
CA MET A 48 -62.40 24.17 -19.87
C MET A 48 -61.39 24.33 -18.73
N PRO A 49 -61.76 24.09 -17.46
CA PRO A 49 -60.79 24.09 -16.38
C PRO A 49 -59.94 22.81 -16.45
N HIS A 50 -58.63 22.97 -16.60
CA HIS A 50 -57.67 21.90 -16.36
C HIS A 50 -57.66 21.58 -14.86
N ILE A 51 -58.18 20.41 -14.48
CA ILE A 51 -57.99 19.85 -13.14
C ILE A 51 -56.55 19.37 -13.04
N SER A 52 -55.70 20.11 -12.34
CA SER A 52 -54.35 19.69 -11.95
C SER A 52 -54.42 18.86 -10.68
N ILE A 53 -54.06 17.58 -10.76
CA ILE A 53 -53.88 16.72 -9.59
C ILE A 53 -52.47 17.02 -9.03
N PRO A 54 -52.34 17.53 -7.78
CA PRO A 54 -51.03 17.84 -7.23
C PRO A 54 -50.24 16.55 -6.93
N PRO A 55 -48.91 16.53 -7.14
CA PRO A 55 -48.09 15.40 -6.76
C PRO A 55 -48.17 15.21 -5.24
N ARG A 56 -48.55 14.00 -4.82
CA ARG A 56 -48.63 13.63 -3.41
C ARG A 56 -47.21 13.62 -2.82
N GLN A 57 -46.86 14.66 -2.09
CA GLN A 57 -45.62 14.69 -1.32
C GLN A 57 -45.68 13.58 -0.27
N ARG A 58 -44.91 12.52 -0.45
CA ARG A 58 -44.66 11.51 0.59
C ARG A 58 -43.60 12.10 1.52
N GLY A 59 -44.04 12.80 2.56
CA GLY A 59 -43.16 13.20 3.65
C GLY A 59 -42.68 11.97 4.40
N ALA A 60 -41.39 11.88 4.69
CA ALA A 60 -40.85 10.85 5.57
C ALA A 60 -41.52 10.99 6.95
N ASN A 61 -41.92 9.86 7.53
CA ASN A 61 -42.50 9.87 8.87
C ASN A 61 -41.39 10.18 9.89
N LEU A 62 -41.69 10.90 10.98
CA LEU A 62 -40.77 11.10 12.09
C LEU A 62 -40.22 9.78 12.62
N LEU A 63 -41.05 8.72 12.59
CA LEU A 63 -40.65 7.36 12.95
C LEU A 63 -39.65 6.74 11.97
N GLU A 64 -39.78 7.01 10.68
CA GLU A 64 -38.86 6.48 9.67
C GLU A 64 -37.47 7.10 9.83
N LEU A 65 -37.45 8.41 10.08
CA LEU A 65 -36.21 9.14 10.30
C LEU A 65 -35.50 8.71 11.59
N SER A 66 -36.24 8.39 12.66
CA SER A 66 -35.64 7.89 13.91
C SER A 66 -35.05 6.49 13.75
N ILE A 67 -35.69 5.60 12.99
CA ILE A 67 -35.16 4.26 12.69
C ILE A 67 -33.88 4.35 11.86
N VAL A 68 -33.87 5.20 10.82
CA VAL A 68 -32.68 5.41 9.98
C VAL A 68 -31.51 5.95 10.81
N LEU A 69 -31.76 6.94 11.69
CA LEU A 69 -30.71 7.46 12.58
C LEU A 69 -30.21 6.41 13.58
N ALA A 70 -31.10 5.56 14.11
CA ALA A 70 -30.70 4.47 15.01
C ALA A 70 -29.79 3.46 14.30
N ILE A 71 -30.11 3.10 13.05
CA ILE A 71 -29.29 2.20 12.23
C ILE A 71 -27.92 2.85 11.94
N ILE A 72 -27.89 4.14 11.55
CA ILE A 72 -26.64 4.87 11.31
C ILE A 72 -25.79 4.91 12.58
N ALA A 73 -26.37 5.14 13.75
CA ALA A 73 -25.65 5.16 15.02
C ALA A 73 -25.01 3.80 15.34
N ILE A 74 -25.75 2.71 15.15
CA ILE A 74 -25.23 1.34 15.34
C ILE A 74 -24.08 1.07 14.36
N LEU A 75 -24.26 1.37 13.07
CA LEU A 75 -23.23 1.18 12.06
C LEU A 75 -21.99 2.03 12.33
N ALA A 76 -22.16 3.26 12.81
CA ALA A 76 -21.05 4.14 13.17
C ALA A 76 -20.22 3.55 14.32
N THR A 77 -20.85 2.92 15.32
CA THR A 77 -20.11 2.27 16.42
C THR A 77 -19.34 1.04 15.97
N LEU A 78 -19.85 0.30 14.98
CA LEU A 78 -19.19 -0.88 14.42
C LEU A 78 -18.06 -0.52 13.44
N ALA A 79 -18.08 0.68 12.86
CA ALA A 79 -17.06 1.14 11.92
C ALA A 79 -15.77 1.65 12.60
N LEU A 80 -15.76 1.80 13.94
CA LEU A 80 -14.63 2.39 14.67
C LEU A 80 -13.33 1.57 14.72
N PRO A 81 -13.28 0.23 14.70
CA PRO A 81 -12.03 -0.48 15.01
C PRO A 81 -11.10 -0.75 13.81
N VAL A 82 -11.28 -0.09 12.65
CA VAL A 82 -10.53 -0.47 11.42
C VAL A 82 -9.16 0.20 11.28
N PHE A 83 -8.90 1.33 11.95
CA PHE A 83 -7.68 2.11 11.70
C PHE A 83 -6.49 1.76 12.60
N THR A 84 -6.68 1.13 13.75
CA THR A 84 -5.58 0.81 14.69
C THR A 84 -4.87 -0.51 14.41
N LEU A 85 -5.32 -1.28 13.41
CA LEU A 85 -4.71 -2.56 13.04
C LEU A 85 -3.59 -2.39 12.00
N ILE A 86 -3.53 -1.26 11.29
CA ILE A 86 -2.63 -1.08 10.14
C ILE A 86 -1.18 -0.78 10.58
N ASP A 87 -0.98 -0.10 11.71
CA ASP A 87 0.38 0.29 12.14
C ASP A 87 1.23 -0.90 12.62
N GLY A 88 0.59 -1.92 13.22
CA GLY A 88 1.26 -3.19 13.57
C GLY A 88 1.43 -4.16 12.40
N GLU A 89 0.75 -3.91 11.27
CA GLU A 89 0.81 -4.75 10.08
C GLU A 89 2.11 -4.54 9.29
N GLU A 90 2.64 -3.32 9.21
CA GLU A 90 3.84 -3.03 8.41
C GLU A 90 5.05 -3.82 8.91
N SER A 91 5.38 -3.69 10.18
CA SER A 91 6.52 -4.36 10.80
C SER A 91 6.42 -5.89 10.67
N THR A 92 5.23 -6.42 10.96
CA THR A 92 4.95 -7.86 10.87
C THR A 92 5.07 -8.35 9.42
N ARG A 93 4.56 -7.59 8.45
CA ARG A 93 4.63 -7.91 7.04
C ARG A 93 6.08 -7.96 6.57
N VAL A 94 6.86 -6.91 6.81
CA VAL A 94 8.25 -6.82 6.36
C VAL A 94 9.11 -7.90 6.99
N LEU A 95 8.97 -8.13 8.30
CA LEU A 95 9.70 -9.20 8.99
C LEU A 95 9.31 -10.59 8.50
N ARG A 96 8.03 -10.86 8.24
CA ARG A 96 7.60 -12.14 7.65
C ARG A 96 8.13 -12.33 6.23
N GLN A 97 8.12 -11.28 5.41
CA GLN A 97 8.69 -11.36 4.06
C GLN A 97 10.20 -11.61 4.10
N PHE A 98 10.92 -10.93 4.99
CA PHE A 98 12.35 -11.19 5.22
C PHE A 98 12.60 -12.63 5.70
N GLN A 99 11.82 -13.12 6.66
CA GLN A 99 11.93 -14.51 7.12
C GLN A 99 11.68 -15.50 5.98
N ALA A 100 10.62 -15.31 5.20
CA ALA A 100 10.30 -16.18 4.07
C ALA A 100 11.41 -16.16 3.00
N LEU A 101 12.00 -14.99 2.74
CA LEU A 101 13.14 -14.86 1.83
C LEU A 101 14.37 -15.61 2.34
N ALA A 102 14.66 -15.50 3.63
CA ALA A 102 15.82 -16.14 4.24
C ALA A 102 15.62 -17.67 4.40
N GLU A 103 14.40 -18.14 4.63
CA GLU A 103 14.05 -19.56 4.56
C GLU A 103 14.15 -20.10 3.14
N THR A 104 13.73 -19.31 2.14
CA THR A 104 13.90 -19.64 0.72
C THR A 104 15.38 -19.75 0.38
N ALA A 105 16.20 -18.82 0.87
CA ALA A 105 17.65 -18.81 0.71
C ALA A 105 18.28 -20.09 1.27
N ARG A 106 17.92 -20.46 2.50
CA ARG A 106 18.34 -21.73 3.12
C ARG A 106 17.93 -22.94 2.29
N SER A 107 16.70 -22.96 1.81
CA SER A 107 16.18 -24.06 0.99
C SER A 107 16.92 -24.17 -0.35
N VAL A 108 17.23 -23.05 -0.99
CA VAL A 108 18.02 -23.00 -2.23
C VAL A 108 19.44 -23.49 -1.97
N ALA A 109 20.10 -23.04 -0.91
CA ALA A 109 21.48 -23.42 -0.60
C ALA A 109 21.62 -24.93 -0.40
N ILE A 110 20.70 -25.52 0.37
CA ILE A 110 20.66 -26.97 0.61
C ILE A 110 20.37 -27.74 -0.69
N ARG A 111 19.34 -27.34 -1.45
CA ARG A 111 18.96 -28.05 -2.69
C ARG A 111 20.02 -27.96 -3.78
N ARG A 112 20.67 -26.80 -3.91
CA ARG A 112 21.71 -26.55 -4.93
C ARG A 112 23.09 -26.99 -4.47
N ARG A 113 23.26 -27.33 -3.19
CA ARG A 113 24.55 -27.63 -2.55
C ARG A 113 25.60 -26.56 -2.81
N ARG A 114 25.19 -25.30 -2.72
CA ARG A 114 26.05 -24.13 -2.95
C ARG A 114 25.77 -23.08 -1.90
N THR A 115 26.77 -22.25 -1.64
CA THR A 115 26.60 -21.03 -0.85
C THR A 115 25.70 -20.07 -1.61
N VAL A 116 24.79 -19.42 -0.91
CA VAL A 116 23.83 -18.48 -1.46
C VAL A 116 23.96 -17.15 -0.72
N THR A 117 23.92 -16.06 -1.47
CA THR A 117 24.06 -14.70 -0.96
C THR A 117 22.70 -14.02 -0.92
N LEU A 118 22.35 -13.48 0.25
CA LEU A 118 21.18 -12.64 0.47
C LEU A 118 21.67 -11.24 0.86
N CYS A 119 21.43 -10.25 0.01
CA CYS A 119 21.85 -8.86 0.22
C CYS A 119 20.66 -7.90 0.09
N PRO A 120 20.72 -6.71 0.71
CA PRO A 120 19.76 -5.66 0.44
C PRO A 120 20.04 -5.05 -0.93
N VAL A 121 18.98 -4.60 -1.61
CA VAL A 121 19.09 -4.10 -2.98
C VAL A 121 18.45 -2.75 -3.19
N ASN A 122 18.99 -1.98 -4.13
CA ASN A 122 18.33 -0.79 -4.68
C ASN A 122 17.36 -1.16 -5.82
N GLU A 123 16.75 -0.13 -6.43
CA GLU A 123 15.86 -0.26 -7.60
C GLU A 123 16.53 -0.93 -8.81
N HIS A 124 17.88 -0.90 -8.87
CA HIS A 124 18.67 -1.51 -9.94
C HIS A 124 19.16 -2.93 -9.61
N GLN A 125 18.65 -3.55 -8.54
CA GLN A 125 19.02 -4.91 -8.10
C GLN A 125 20.51 -5.07 -7.78
N GLN A 126 21.17 -4.00 -7.34
CA GLN A 126 22.56 -4.03 -6.88
C GLN A 126 22.61 -4.20 -5.38
N CYS A 127 23.53 -5.03 -4.90
CA CYS A 127 23.75 -5.17 -3.46
C CYS A 127 24.25 -3.85 -2.87
N ILE A 128 23.49 -3.30 -1.93
CA ILE A 128 23.82 -2.08 -1.20
C ILE A 128 24.02 -2.40 0.29
N ARG A 129 24.06 -1.37 1.13
CA ARG A 129 24.12 -1.52 2.59
C ARG A 129 22.79 -1.25 3.28
N ASP A 130 21.86 -0.61 2.57
CA ASP A 130 20.60 -0.15 3.12
C ASP A 130 19.48 -1.15 2.85
N TRP A 131 18.86 -1.64 3.93
CA TRP A 131 17.79 -2.62 3.88
C TRP A 131 16.40 -2.00 3.68
N GLN A 132 16.25 -0.67 3.61
CA GLN A 132 14.94 -0.01 3.45
C GLN A 132 14.22 -0.33 2.14
N HIS A 133 14.95 -0.69 1.08
CA HIS A 133 14.37 -0.77 -0.26
C HIS A 133 13.92 -2.19 -0.65
N GLY A 134 14.69 -3.20 -0.24
CA GLY A 134 14.41 -4.56 -0.63
C GLY A 134 15.56 -5.50 -0.31
N ALA A 135 15.39 -6.77 -0.65
CA ALA A 135 16.42 -7.78 -0.55
C ALA A 135 16.35 -8.76 -1.72
N MET A 136 17.52 -9.28 -2.10
CA MET A 136 17.67 -10.19 -3.22
C MET A 136 18.51 -11.39 -2.84
N LEU A 137 18.11 -12.52 -3.42
CA LEU A 137 18.72 -13.82 -3.27
C LEU A 137 19.33 -14.27 -4.60
N PHE A 138 20.62 -14.57 -4.60
CA PHE A 138 21.33 -15.08 -5.78
C PHE A 138 22.46 -16.04 -5.37
N ILE A 139 22.93 -16.83 -6.34
CA ILE A 139 24.11 -17.68 -6.16
C ILE A 139 25.30 -16.88 -6.69
N ASP A 140 26.15 -16.49 -5.76
CA ASP A 140 27.41 -15.81 -6.00
C ASP A 140 28.46 -16.85 -6.45
N ILE A 141 28.90 -16.77 -7.70
CA ILE A 141 29.79 -17.75 -8.34
C ILE A 141 31.26 -17.34 -8.19
N ASP A 142 31.56 -16.04 -8.21
CA ASP A 142 32.90 -15.48 -8.13
C ASP A 142 33.31 -15.03 -6.72
N GLU A 143 32.39 -15.13 -5.75
CA GLU A 143 32.53 -14.82 -4.33
C GLU A 143 32.79 -13.32 -4.05
N ASP A 144 32.42 -12.43 -4.97
CA ASP A 144 32.64 -10.99 -4.86
C ASP A 144 31.57 -10.27 -4.00
N ARG A 145 30.49 -10.97 -3.64
CA ARG A 145 29.31 -10.52 -2.86
C ARG A 145 28.51 -9.42 -3.54
N GLN A 146 28.69 -9.25 -4.83
CA GLN A 146 27.88 -8.42 -5.71
C GLN A 146 27.22 -9.32 -6.73
N ARG A 147 26.20 -8.78 -7.41
CA ARG A 147 25.51 -9.52 -8.45
C ARG A 147 26.15 -9.21 -9.79
N SER A 148 26.82 -10.19 -10.38
CA SER A 148 27.30 -10.12 -11.76
C SER A 148 26.18 -10.41 -12.77
N ALA A 149 26.35 -9.99 -14.02
CA ALA A 149 25.29 -10.09 -15.04
C ALA A 149 24.95 -11.55 -15.40
N ASP A 150 25.94 -12.43 -15.31
CA ASP A 150 25.89 -13.88 -15.55
C ASP A 150 25.36 -14.69 -14.36
N GLU A 151 25.15 -14.06 -13.21
CA GLU A 151 24.62 -14.71 -12.02
C GLU A 151 23.10 -14.68 -11.97
N ASN A 152 22.53 -15.86 -11.66
CA ASN A 152 21.09 -16.04 -11.67
C ASN A 152 20.45 -15.59 -10.35
N ILE A 153 19.48 -14.69 -10.46
CA ILE A 153 18.65 -14.24 -9.34
C ILE A 153 17.61 -15.33 -9.05
N MET A 154 17.60 -15.84 -7.82
CA MET A 154 16.63 -16.85 -7.39
C MET A 154 15.32 -16.20 -6.96
N THR A 155 15.41 -15.10 -6.22
CA THR A 155 14.27 -14.31 -5.75
C THR A 155 14.72 -12.90 -5.46
N SER A 156 13.84 -11.93 -5.67
CA SER A 156 14.02 -10.56 -5.20
C SER A 156 12.69 -10.07 -4.64
N VAL A 157 12.75 -9.30 -3.55
CA VAL A 157 11.59 -8.65 -2.96
C VAL A 157 11.92 -7.18 -2.76
N GLN A 158 10.99 -6.33 -3.18
CA GLN A 158 11.03 -4.90 -2.92
C GLN A 158 10.03 -4.60 -1.82
N TRP A 159 10.44 -3.80 -0.85
CA TRP A 159 9.54 -3.30 0.18
C TRP A 159 8.71 -2.16 -0.40
N PRO A 160 7.43 -2.03 -0.05
CA PRO A 160 6.72 -0.77 -0.28
C PRO A 160 7.39 0.35 0.53
N GLU A 161 7.04 1.60 0.24
CA GLU A 161 7.50 2.74 1.04
C GLU A 161 7.17 2.51 2.52
N LEU A 162 8.21 2.35 3.33
CA LEU A 162 8.12 2.04 4.75
C LEU A 162 8.01 3.34 5.53
N GLN A 163 7.11 3.38 6.50
CA GLN A 163 7.07 4.49 7.46
C GLN A 163 8.19 4.34 8.50
N GLY A 164 8.49 3.09 8.89
CA GLY A 164 9.54 2.77 9.83
C GLY A 164 10.94 2.67 9.23
N GLN A 165 11.91 2.37 10.09
CA GLN A 165 13.30 2.11 9.70
C GLN A 165 13.67 0.65 9.92
N LEU A 166 14.15 -0.01 8.87
CA LEU A 166 14.86 -1.28 8.96
C LEU A 166 16.32 -1.13 9.35
N ARG A 167 16.79 -1.97 10.25
CA ARG A 167 18.18 -1.99 10.73
C ARG A 167 18.69 -3.42 10.77
N TRP A 168 19.80 -3.65 10.08
CA TRP A 168 20.54 -4.90 10.13
C TRP A 168 21.83 -4.71 10.93
N ARG A 169 21.97 -5.44 12.05
CA ARG A 169 23.24 -5.53 12.78
C ARG A 169 23.71 -6.97 12.77
N ALA A 170 24.87 -7.21 12.17
CA ALA A 170 25.51 -8.52 12.16
C ALA A 170 26.92 -8.46 12.74
N PHE A 171 27.39 -9.61 13.20
CA PHE A 171 28.80 -9.78 13.56
C PHE A 171 29.72 -9.40 12.39
N GLY A 172 30.74 -8.60 12.67
CA GLY A 172 31.64 -8.04 11.65
C GLY A 172 31.00 -6.97 10.75
N ASN A 173 29.82 -6.44 11.09
CA ASN A 173 29.11 -5.39 10.35
C ASN A 173 28.91 -5.71 8.86
N ARG A 174 28.69 -6.99 8.54
CA ARG A 174 28.41 -7.45 7.18
C ARG A 174 26.96 -7.13 6.83
N GLN A 175 26.75 -6.51 5.68
CA GLN A 175 25.45 -6.06 5.19
C GLN A 175 24.82 -7.04 4.20
N TYR A 176 25.21 -8.31 4.29
CA TYR A 176 24.70 -9.42 3.49
C TYR A 176 24.69 -10.67 4.38
N LEU A 177 23.97 -11.71 3.98
CA LEU A 177 23.96 -13.00 4.63
C LEU A 177 24.49 -14.03 3.63
N LEU A 178 25.45 -14.84 4.09
CA LEU A 178 25.93 -16.00 3.34
C LEU A 178 25.36 -17.23 4.00
N ILE A 179 24.61 -18.02 3.23
CA ILE A 179 24.02 -19.28 3.69
C ILE A 179 24.71 -20.43 2.97
N ASP A 180 25.33 -21.32 3.73
CA ASP A 180 26.08 -22.45 3.20
C ASP A 180 25.18 -23.60 2.70
N ALA A 181 25.79 -24.59 2.05
CA ALA A 181 25.12 -25.78 1.54
C ALA A 181 24.45 -26.66 2.64
N PHE A 182 24.75 -26.43 3.92
CA PHE A 182 24.13 -27.11 5.05
C PHE A 182 22.97 -26.29 5.65
N GLY A 183 22.75 -25.07 5.16
CA GLY A 183 21.72 -24.14 5.61
C GLY A 183 22.10 -23.32 6.85
N GLY A 184 23.39 -23.29 7.20
CA GLY A 184 23.96 -22.42 8.23
C GLY A 184 24.41 -21.07 7.67
N LEU A 185 24.61 -20.09 8.55
CA LEU A 185 25.21 -18.81 8.19
C LEU A 185 26.74 -18.89 8.28
N THR A 186 27.44 -18.48 7.22
CA THR A 186 28.90 -18.59 7.16
C THR A 186 29.57 -17.46 7.96
N GLY A 187 29.99 -17.78 9.19
CA GLY A 187 30.74 -16.87 10.07
C GLY A 187 29.94 -15.63 10.48
N GLN A 188 28.62 -15.75 10.51
CA GLN A 188 27.69 -14.64 10.69
C GLN A 188 26.53 -15.01 11.61
N ASN A 189 26.09 -14.00 12.35
CA ASN A 189 24.89 -13.97 13.17
C ASN A 189 24.47 -12.50 13.22
N GLY A 190 23.19 -12.24 13.44
CA GLY A 190 22.69 -10.87 13.40
C GLY A 190 21.26 -10.73 13.84
N ASN A 191 20.84 -9.47 13.86
CA ASN A 191 19.46 -9.08 14.11
C ASN A 191 18.98 -8.19 12.97
N PHE A 192 17.77 -8.49 12.51
CA PHE A 192 17.01 -7.66 11.59
C PHE A 192 15.90 -7.00 12.39
N THR A 193 16.00 -5.69 12.60
CA THR A 193 15.12 -4.92 13.48
C THR A 193 14.31 -3.96 12.63
N TRP A 194 12.99 -3.97 12.80
CA TRP A 194 12.12 -2.91 12.33
C TRP A 194 11.85 -1.97 13.50
N CYS A 195 12.03 -0.68 13.24
CA CYS A 195 11.79 0.41 14.17
C CYS A 195 10.64 1.27 13.65
N PRO A 196 9.67 1.63 14.50
CA PRO A 196 8.60 2.53 14.10
C PRO A 196 9.14 3.93 13.74
N PRO A 197 8.36 4.74 12.99
CA PRO A 197 8.73 6.11 12.63
C PRO A 197 8.91 7.02 13.86
N ASP A 198 8.11 6.78 14.89
CA ASP A 198 8.22 7.48 16.16
C ASP A 198 9.34 6.86 17.00
N ASP A 199 9.96 7.64 17.90
CA ASP A 199 11.02 7.17 18.82
C ASP A 199 10.54 6.09 19.83
N GLY A 200 9.28 5.65 19.72
CA GLY A 200 8.69 4.59 20.52
C GLY A 200 9.39 3.24 20.29
N THR A 201 9.72 2.54 21.37
CA THR A 201 10.33 1.20 21.31
C THR A 201 9.32 0.07 21.49
N GLU A 202 8.10 0.40 21.93
CA GLU A 202 7.00 -0.56 22.18
C GLU A 202 6.57 -1.30 20.91
N ALA A 203 6.51 -0.60 19.78
CA ALA A 203 6.18 -1.18 18.49
C ALA A 203 7.40 -1.76 17.74
N ALA A 204 8.60 -1.73 18.32
CA ALA A 204 9.78 -2.30 17.67
C ALA A 204 9.67 -3.82 17.58
N HIS A 205 10.05 -4.38 16.43
CA HIS A 205 10.08 -5.81 16.21
C HIS A 205 11.45 -6.23 15.69
N GLN A 206 11.89 -7.43 16.08
CA GLN A 206 13.19 -7.94 15.67
C GLN A 206 13.10 -9.42 15.33
N ILE A 207 13.83 -9.82 14.29
CA ILE A 207 14.20 -11.20 14.02
C ILE A 207 15.67 -11.37 14.39
N ILE A 208 15.95 -12.40 15.18
CA ILE A 208 17.29 -12.80 15.60
C ILE A 208 17.69 -14.01 14.76
N LEU A 209 18.89 -13.94 14.18
CA LEU A 209 19.49 -14.97 13.34
C LEU A 209 20.78 -15.47 13.98
N ASN A 210 20.88 -16.78 14.16
CA ASN A 210 22.08 -17.42 14.67
C ASN A 210 22.91 -18.07 13.54
N GLY A 211 24.14 -18.48 13.88
CA GLY A 211 25.05 -19.15 12.94
C GLY A 211 24.52 -20.45 12.33
N SER A 212 23.56 -21.13 12.97
CA SER A 212 22.91 -22.33 12.41
C SER A 212 21.81 -22.03 11.38
N GLY A 213 21.60 -20.75 11.04
CA GLY A 213 20.54 -20.31 10.13
C GLY A 213 19.13 -20.43 10.71
N ARG A 214 18.98 -20.43 12.04
CA ARG A 214 17.68 -20.45 12.73
C ARG A 214 17.22 -19.02 13.00
N PHE A 215 16.01 -18.73 12.58
CA PHE A 215 15.31 -17.47 12.82
C PHE A 215 14.47 -17.57 14.10
N ARG A 216 14.36 -16.47 14.84
CA ARG A 216 13.48 -16.35 16.01
C ARG A 216 13.02 -14.90 16.12
N TYR A 217 11.73 -14.69 16.36
CA TYR A 217 11.22 -13.36 16.70
C TYR A 217 11.63 -13.00 18.13
N ALA A 218 11.96 -11.73 18.34
CA ALA A 218 12.04 -11.14 19.67
C ALA A 218 10.68 -11.22 20.35
N GLN A 219 10.69 -11.55 21.64
CA GLN A 219 9.50 -11.68 22.47
C GLN A 219 9.69 -10.80 23.69
N ASP A 220 8.58 -10.33 24.23
CA ASP A 220 8.50 -9.72 25.55
C ASP A 220 8.43 -10.88 26.56
N ASN A 221 9.50 -11.12 27.32
CA ASN A 221 9.57 -12.25 28.24
C ASN A 221 9.22 -11.85 29.69
N ASP A 222 9.36 -10.57 30.05
CA ASP A 222 9.06 -10.04 31.39
C ASP A 222 7.68 -9.37 31.51
N GLY A 223 6.98 -9.17 30.39
CA GLY A 223 5.62 -8.65 30.30
C GLY A 223 5.52 -7.13 30.47
N ASP A 224 6.61 -6.40 30.25
CA ASP A 224 6.65 -4.94 30.39
C ASP A 224 6.12 -4.18 29.14
N GLY A 225 5.75 -4.91 28.08
CA GLY A 225 5.27 -4.36 26.81
C GLY A 225 6.38 -4.08 25.80
N LEU A 226 7.64 -4.30 26.15
CA LEU A 226 8.80 -4.12 25.28
C LEU A 226 9.37 -5.48 24.89
N ARG A 227 9.56 -5.69 23.59
CA ARG A 227 10.23 -6.92 23.13
C ARG A 227 11.70 -6.86 23.49
N GLU A 228 12.27 -8.03 23.81
CA GLU A 228 13.67 -8.16 24.21
C GLU A 228 14.54 -8.73 23.08
N ASN A 229 15.79 -8.27 23.01
CA ASN A 229 16.81 -8.79 22.11
C ASN A 229 17.39 -10.14 22.61
N SER A 230 18.37 -10.69 21.89
CA SER A 230 19.03 -11.96 22.27
C SER A 230 19.74 -11.96 23.62
N GLN A 231 19.92 -10.80 24.26
CA GLN A 231 20.54 -10.62 25.57
C GLN A 231 19.51 -10.38 26.69
N GLY A 232 18.21 -10.42 26.39
CA GLY A 232 17.15 -10.12 27.36
C GLY A 232 17.03 -8.62 27.68
N GLN A 233 17.50 -7.75 26.78
CA GLN A 233 17.37 -6.29 26.95
C GLN A 233 16.29 -5.75 26.01
N PRO A 234 15.53 -4.71 26.41
CA PRO A 234 14.54 -4.08 25.54
C PRO A 234 15.13 -3.64 24.20
N LEU A 235 14.36 -3.81 23.12
CA LEU A 235 14.72 -3.34 21.79
C LEU A 235 14.93 -1.83 21.79
N ARG A 236 16.02 -1.38 21.16
CA ARG A 236 16.35 0.05 21.03
C ARG A 236 16.50 0.45 19.58
N CYS A 237 15.85 1.55 19.22
CA CYS A 237 15.85 2.12 17.88
C CYS A 237 16.86 3.24 17.66
N SER A 238 17.62 3.62 18.69
CA SER A 238 18.84 4.47 18.62
C SER A 238 20.02 3.75 17.98
#